data_AF-A0A2N1D7F0-F1
#
_entry.id   AF-A0A2N1D7F0-F1
#
_cell.length_a   1.000
_cell.length_b   1.000
_cell.length_c   1.000
_cell.angle_alpha   90.00
_cell.angle_beta   90.00
_cell.angle_gamma   90.00
#
_symmetry.space_group_name_H-M   'P 1'
#
loop_
_entity.id
_entity.type
_entity.pdbx_description
1 polymer ?
#
loop_
_entity_poly.entity_id
_entity_poly.type
_entity_poly.pdbx_seq_one_letter_code
_entity_poly.pdbx_strand_id
1 'polypeptide(L)'
;MKNREFIKQHLSKLNIQELLRYRLLFCSGEANEDLELDICDLFKYPMRLEISYFDNWQKDVLKVLFRHLEGECGSSCEVDEKIANLLSNRGFSEKDNRILRLFECFMTSLQSNNVVLLYSSLHRRLDSLTF
;
A
#
# COMPACT_ATOMS: atom_id res chain seq x y z
N MET A 1 1.97 -5.15 -26.01
CA MET A 1 2.62 -5.94 -24.92
C MET A 1 3.73 -5.17 -24.18
N LYS A 2 4.54 -4.34 -24.85
CA LYS A 2 5.68 -3.63 -24.24
C LYS A 2 5.30 -2.70 -23.09
N ASN A 3 4.18 -1.99 -23.20
CA ASN A 3 3.73 -1.03 -22.18
C ASN A 3 3.50 -1.70 -20.81
N ARG A 4 2.87 -2.88 -20.77
CA ARG A 4 2.68 -3.64 -19.52
C ARG A 4 4.00 -3.99 -18.85
N GLU A 5 5.02 -4.32 -19.63
CA GLU A 5 6.34 -4.67 -19.11
C GLU A 5 7.07 -3.45 -18.55
N PHE A 6 6.98 -2.30 -19.23
CA PHE A 6 7.51 -1.03 -18.70
C PHE A 6 6.81 -0.61 -17.40
N ILE A 7 5.49 -0.77 -17.29
CA ILE A 7 4.78 -0.49 -16.04
C ILE A 7 5.24 -1.44 -14.93
N LYS A 8 5.42 -2.74 -15.21
CA LYS A 8 5.97 -3.68 -14.23
C LYS A 8 7.37 -3.28 -13.76
N GLN A 9 8.25 -2.88 -14.68
CA GLN A 9 9.60 -2.40 -14.35
C GLN A 9 9.58 -1.12 -13.51
N HIS A 10 8.62 -0.23 -13.74
CA HIS A 10 8.39 0.93 -12.89
C HIS A 10 7.98 0.47 -11.48
N LEU A 11 6.94 -0.37 -11.38
CA LEU A 11 6.40 -0.83 -10.10
C LEU A 11 7.39 -1.68 -9.28
N SER A 12 8.34 -2.37 -9.92
CA SER A 12 9.37 -3.14 -9.20
C SER A 12 10.41 -2.26 -8.49
N LYS A 13 10.50 -0.97 -8.83
CA LYS A 13 11.41 -0.02 -8.19
C LYS A 13 10.80 0.61 -6.93
N LEU A 14 9.49 0.47 -6.74
CA LEU A 14 8.77 1.08 -5.62
C LEU A 14 9.04 0.29 -4.33
N ASN A 15 9.31 1.03 -3.25
CA ASN A 15 9.25 0.46 -1.92
C ASN A 15 7.78 0.28 -1.47
N ILE A 16 7.57 -0.42 -0.35
CA ILE A 16 6.21 -0.73 0.13
C ILE A 16 5.37 0.52 0.43
N GLN A 17 5.98 1.59 0.95
CA GLN A 17 5.26 2.84 1.23
C GLN A 17 4.83 3.55 -0.05
N GLU A 18 5.71 3.56 -1.06
CA GLU A 18 5.40 4.10 -2.39
C GLU A 18 4.29 3.29 -3.06
N LEU A 19 4.36 1.95 -2.99
CA LEU A 19 3.33 1.07 -3.53
C LEU A 19 1.97 1.31 -2.86
N LEU A 20 1.94 1.48 -1.53
CA LEU A 20 0.72 1.82 -0.79
C LEU A 20 0.15 3.16 -1.25
N ARG A 21 1.00 4.19 -1.42
CA ARG A 21 0.60 5.49 -1.95
C ARG A 21 0.00 5.37 -3.35
N TYR A 22 0.61 4.57 -4.22
CA TYR A 22 0.08 4.30 -5.56
C TYR A 22 -1.29 3.63 -5.48
N ARG A 23 -1.46 2.62 -4.62
CA ARG A 23 -2.75 1.95 -4.43
C ARG A 23 -3.84 2.93 -3.98
N LEU A 24 -3.55 3.77 -3.00
CA LEU A 24 -4.50 4.80 -2.53
C LEU A 24 -4.86 5.81 -3.65
N LEU A 25 -3.87 6.29 -4.39
CA LEU A 25 -4.11 7.30 -5.43
C LEU A 25 -4.82 6.73 -6.66
N PHE A 26 -4.48 5.52 -7.09
CA PHE A 26 -4.97 4.95 -8.34
C PHE A 26 -6.21 4.07 -8.17
N CYS A 27 -6.31 3.31 -7.08
CA CYS A 27 -7.37 2.32 -6.88
C CYS A 27 -8.54 2.82 -6.02
N SER A 28 -8.51 4.09 -5.58
CA SER A 28 -9.62 4.68 -4.81
C SER A 28 -10.95 4.57 -5.57
N GLY A 29 -11.93 3.89 -4.94
CA GLY A 29 -13.27 3.68 -5.51
C GLY A 29 -13.53 2.30 -6.11
N GLU A 30 -12.56 1.36 -6.11
CA GLU A 30 -12.87 -0.04 -6.43
C GLU A 30 -13.73 -0.68 -5.31
N ALA A 31 -14.79 -1.40 -5.69
CA ALA A 31 -15.84 -1.89 -4.80
C ALA A 31 -15.39 -2.92 -3.73
N ASN A 32 -14.13 -3.35 -3.76
CA ASN A 32 -13.59 -4.45 -2.94
C ASN A 32 -12.40 -4.04 -2.06
N GLU A 33 -12.02 -2.76 -1.99
CA GLU A 33 -10.83 -2.35 -1.25
C GLU A 33 -11.18 -1.62 0.05
N ASP A 34 -11.27 -2.37 1.14
CA ASP A 34 -11.07 -1.76 2.45
C ASP A 34 -9.60 -1.87 2.85
N LEU A 35 -8.79 -0.99 2.27
CA LEU A 35 -7.36 -0.91 2.56
C LEU A 35 -7.08 -0.70 4.04
N GLU A 36 -8.00 -0.04 4.75
CA GLU A 36 -7.89 0.15 6.19
C GLU A 36 -7.98 -1.19 6.93
N LEU A 37 -8.86 -2.11 6.48
CA LEU A 37 -8.92 -3.48 7.00
C LEU A 37 -7.66 -4.28 6.65
N ASP A 38 -7.13 -4.14 5.43
CA ASP A 38 -5.86 -4.78 5.05
C ASP A 38 -4.73 -4.35 6.01
N ILE A 39 -4.60 -3.05 6.27
CA ILE A 39 -3.59 -2.54 7.22
C ILE A 39 -3.88 -3.01 8.64
N CYS A 40 -5.15 -3.06 9.08
CA CYS A 40 -5.49 -3.59 10.40
C CYS A 40 -5.13 -5.07 10.55
N ASP A 41 -5.30 -5.88 9.50
CA ASP A 41 -4.96 -7.30 9.50
C ASP A 41 -3.45 -7.52 9.67
N LEU A 42 -2.62 -6.61 9.12
CA LEU A 42 -1.16 -6.66 9.27
C LEU A 42 -0.69 -6.60 10.74
N PHE A 43 -1.39 -5.89 11.62
CA PHE A 43 -1.05 -5.90 13.05
C PHE A 43 -1.19 -7.27 13.70
N LYS A 44 -2.07 -8.13 13.17
CA LYS A 44 -2.26 -9.52 13.63
C LYS A 44 -1.36 -10.50 12.87
N TYR A 45 -1.18 -10.26 11.57
CA TYR A 45 -0.49 -11.17 10.66
C TYR A 45 0.53 -10.39 9.81
N PRO A 46 1.63 -9.91 10.40
CA PRO A 46 2.58 -9.03 9.71
C PRO A 46 3.23 -9.70 8.49
N MET A 47 3.40 -11.01 8.51
CA MET A 47 3.94 -11.78 7.39
C MET A 47 3.09 -11.68 6.11
N ARG A 48 1.80 -11.33 6.22
CA ARG A 48 0.93 -11.15 5.05
C ARG A 48 1.37 -10.00 4.16
N LEU A 49 2.11 -9.03 4.71
CA LEU A 49 2.67 -7.93 3.93
C LEU A 49 3.52 -8.47 2.77
N GLU A 50 4.44 -9.38 3.08
CA GLU A 50 5.36 -9.97 2.11
C GLU A 50 4.73 -11.13 1.34
N ILE A 51 3.93 -11.96 2.00
CA ILE A 51 3.40 -13.20 1.40
C ILE A 51 2.24 -12.93 0.43
N SER A 52 1.51 -11.82 0.60
CA SER A 52 0.28 -11.60 -0.17
C SER A 52 -0.03 -10.15 -0.52
N TYR A 53 0.07 -9.21 0.43
CA TYR A 53 -0.41 -7.85 0.21
C TYR A 53 0.46 -7.09 -0.78
N PHE A 54 1.78 -7.21 -0.71
CA PHE A 54 2.68 -6.59 -1.70
C PHE A 54 2.29 -6.99 -3.14
N ASP A 55 2.17 -8.30 -3.40
CA ASP A 55 1.82 -8.82 -4.72
C ASP A 55 0.43 -8.40 -5.17
N ASN A 56 -0.56 -8.42 -4.27
CA ASN A 56 -1.93 -8.03 -4.58
C ASN A 56 -1.98 -6.53 -4.91
N TRP A 57 -1.33 -5.69 -4.10
CA TRP A 57 -1.26 -4.26 -4.30
C TRP A 57 -0.58 -3.91 -5.62
N GLN A 58 0.51 -4.59 -5.94
CA GLN A 58 1.21 -4.40 -7.21
C GLN A 58 0.35 -4.81 -8.41
N LYS A 59 -0.41 -5.90 -8.32
CA LYS A 59 -1.33 -6.35 -9.39
C LYS A 59 -2.45 -5.36 -9.63
N ASP A 60 -3.05 -4.82 -8.56
CA ASP A 60 -4.16 -3.89 -8.67
C ASP A 60 -3.69 -2.56 -9.28
N VAL A 61 -2.57 -2.01 -8.79
CA VAL A 61 -1.95 -0.82 -9.37
C VAL A 61 -1.57 -1.04 -10.83
N LEU A 62 -0.98 -2.19 -11.18
CA LEU A 62 -0.63 -2.53 -12.57
C LEU A 62 -1.86 -2.51 -13.48
N LYS A 63 -2.97 -3.11 -13.04
CA LYS A 63 -4.22 -3.17 -13.80
C LYS A 63 -4.79 -1.78 -14.03
N VAL A 64 -4.77 -0.92 -13.01
CA VAL A 64 -5.28 0.46 -13.12
C VAL A 64 -4.38 1.32 -14.02
N LEU A 65 -3.06 1.27 -13.83
CA LEU A 65 -2.10 2.01 -14.65
C LEU A 65 -2.17 1.58 -16.11
N PHE A 66 -2.29 0.28 -16.39
CA PHE A 66 -2.43 -0.21 -17.75
C PHE A 66 -3.69 0.31 -18.45
N ARG A 67 -4.78 0.54 -17.71
CA ARG A 67 -6.00 1.17 -18.23
C ARG A 67 -5.85 2.68 -18.45
N HIS A 68 -5.10 3.38 -17.60
CA HIS A 68 -4.92 4.83 -17.71
C HIS A 68 -3.89 5.23 -18.76
N LEU A 69 -2.86 4.40 -18.97
CA LEU A 69 -1.75 4.68 -19.88
C LEU A 69 -2.05 4.19 -21.30
N GLU A 70 -3.31 4.33 -21.77
CA GLU A 70 -3.76 3.84 -23.08
C GLU A 70 -2.75 4.15 -24.20
N GLY A 71 -2.50 3.16 -25.07
CA GLY A 71 -1.54 3.24 -26.17
C GLY A 71 -0.23 2.48 -25.94
N GLU A 72 0.62 2.48 -26.97
CA GLU A 72 1.97 1.93 -26.87
C GLU A 72 2.94 3.03 -26.44
N CYS A 73 3.58 2.85 -25.28
CA CYS A 73 4.74 3.64 -24.89
C CYS A 73 5.98 3.09 -25.59
N GLY A 74 6.79 3.97 -26.17
CA GLY A 74 8.03 3.63 -26.87
C GLY A 74 9.18 3.27 -25.93
N SER A 75 9.12 3.71 -24.67
CA SER A 75 10.17 3.47 -23.67
C SER A 75 9.66 3.44 -22.22
N SER A 76 10.50 2.95 -21.30
CA SER A 76 10.25 3.04 -19.86
C SER A 76 10.22 4.49 -19.36
N CYS A 77 11.04 5.40 -19.94
CA CYS A 77 11.07 6.80 -19.52
C CYS A 77 9.73 7.50 -19.80
N GLU A 78 9.12 7.21 -20.95
CA GLU A 78 7.80 7.73 -21.31
C GLU A 78 6.71 7.24 -20.34
N VAL A 79 6.81 5.99 -19.85
CA VAL A 79 5.91 5.47 -18.82
C VAL A 79 6.11 6.22 -17.49
N ASP A 80 7.36 6.41 -17.08
CA ASP A 80 7.69 7.13 -15.84
C ASP A 80 7.14 8.57 -15.86
N GLU A 81 7.31 9.28 -16.99
CA GLU A 81 6.76 10.63 -17.19
C GLU A 81 5.23 10.66 -17.16
N LYS A 82 4.56 9.73 -17.84
CA LYS A 82 3.10 9.66 -17.83
C LYS A 82 2.56 9.35 -16.44
N ILE A 83 3.20 8.44 -15.69
CA ILE A 83 2.83 8.14 -14.31
C ILE A 83 3.02 9.38 -13.43
N ALA A 84 4.14 10.10 -13.55
CA ALA A 84 4.37 11.33 -12.81
C ALA A 84 3.29 12.39 -13.10
N ASN A 85 2.88 12.55 -14.37
CA ASN A 85 1.79 13.42 -14.76
C ASN A 85 0.42 12.99 -14.21
N LEU A 86 0.17 11.68 -14.10
CA LEU A 86 -1.06 11.19 -13.47
C LEU A 86 -1.06 11.45 -11.95
N LEU A 87 0.08 11.31 -11.29
CA LEU A 87 0.24 11.55 -9.86
C LEU A 87 0.10 13.03 -9.51
N SER A 88 0.62 13.95 -10.33
CA SER A 88 0.55 15.40 -10.06
C SER A 88 -0.88 15.94 -10.07
N ASN A 89 -1.79 15.26 -10.78
CA ASN A 89 -3.20 15.60 -10.85
C ASN A 89 -4.06 14.94 -9.76
N ARG A 90 -3.45 14.16 -8.86
CA ARG A 90 -4.15 13.45 -7.78
C ARG A 90 -3.69 13.96 -6.42
N GLY A 91 -4.62 13.93 -5.47
CA GLY A 91 -4.38 14.27 -4.07
C GLY A 91 -4.93 13.20 -3.15
N PHE A 92 -4.35 13.09 -1.96
CA PHE A 92 -4.87 12.20 -0.92
C PHE A 92 -6.09 12.81 -0.25
N SER A 93 -7.13 12.00 -0.09
CA SER A 93 -8.27 12.34 0.77
C SER A 93 -7.89 12.26 2.25
N GLU A 94 -8.78 12.74 3.13
CA GLU A 94 -8.61 12.57 4.57
C GLU A 94 -8.54 11.09 4.98
N LYS A 95 -9.36 10.24 4.34
CA LYS A 95 -9.34 8.79 4.54
C LYS A 95 -7.98 8.20 4.17
N ASP A 96 -7.42 8.59 3.02
CA ASP A 96 -6.12 8.08 2.58
C ASP A 96 -5.00 8.47 3.54
N ASN A 97 -5.02 9.72 4.01
CA ASN A 97 -4.05 10.19 5.02
C ASN A 97 -4.18 9.44 6.34
N ARG A 98 -5.40 9.03 6.75
CA ARG A 98 -5.60 8.16 7.92
C ARG A 98 -4.96 6.78 7.70
N ILE A 99 -5.16 6.18 6.53
CA ILE A 99 -4.60 4.86 6.21
C ILE A 99 -3.07 4.91 6.16
N LEU A 100 -2.48 5.96 5.56
CA LEU A 100 -1.03 6.15 5.54
C LEU A 100 -0.45 6.22 6.96
N ARG A 101 -1.07 7.01 7.85
CA ARG A 101 -0.67 7.09 9.26
C ARG A 101 -0.77 5.74 9.98
N LEU A 102 -1.85 4.99 9.74
CA LEU A 102 -2.03 3.66 10.32
C LEU A 102 -0.92 2.69 9.87
N PHE A 103 -0.56 2.74 8.60
CA PHE A 103 0.53 1.93 8.07
C PHE A 103 1.91 2.36 8.61
N GLU A 104 2.16 3.66 8.78
CA GLU A 104 3.39 4.15 9.44
C GLU A 104 3.49 3.66 10.89
N CYS A 105 2.38 3.65 11.63
CA CYS A 105 2.31 3.06 12.97
C CYS A 105 2.65 1.56 12.93
N PHE A 106 2.11 0.82 11.97
CA PHE A 106 2.43 -0.60 11.77
C PHE A 106 3.94 -0.80 11.49
N MET A 107 4.51 -0.06 10.54
CA MET A 107 5.93 -0.17 10.18
C MET A 107 6.85 0.17 11.36
N THR A 108 6.49 1.19 12.15
CA THR A 108 7.21 1.55 13.37
C THR A 108 7.12 0.43 14.41
N SER A 109 5.94 -0.19 14.56
CA SER A 109 5.74 -1.32 15.47
C SER A 109 6.58 -2.54 15.09
N LEU A 110 6.82 -2.78 13.79
CA LEU A 110 7.70 -3.85 13.30
C LEU A 110 9.18 -3.56 13.57
N GLN A 111 9.62 -2.31 13.39
CA GLN A 111 11.02 -1.90 13.59
C GLN A 111 11.41 -1.87 15.07
N SER A 112 10.45 -1.52 15.93
CA SER A 112 10.61 -1.74 17.36
C SER A 112 10.47 -3.24 17.62
N ASN A 113 11.52 -3.93 18.11
CA ASN A 113 11.43 -5.31 18.61
C ASN A 113 10.48 -5.49 19.84
N ASN A 114 9.47 -4.63 19.99
CA ASN A 114 8.57 -4.49 21.14
C ASN A 114 7.14 -4.96 20.87
N VAL A 115 6.86 -5.68 19.78
CA VAL A 115 5.50 -6.23 19.57
C VAL A 115 5.13 -7.23 20.67
N VAL A 116 6.11 -7.94 21.24
CA VAL A 116 5.89 -8.78 22.45
C VAL A 116 5.58 -7.91 23.69
N LEU A 117 6.08 -6.68 23.76
CA LEU A 117 5.88 -5.78 24.91
C LEU A 117 4.58 -4.96 24.83
N LEU A 118 4.14 -4.55 23.64
CA LEU A 118 2.87 -3.83 23.49
C LEU A 118 1.67 -4.74 23.73
N TYR A 119 1.65 -5.94 23.12
CA TYR A 119 0.58 -6.91 23.36
C TYR A 119 0.55 -7.39 24.82
N SER A 120 1.72 -7.65 25.44
CA SER A 120 1.74 -8.03 26.86
C SER A 120 1.36 -6.88 27.81
N SER A 121 1.65 -5.62 27.48
CA SER A 121 1.25 -4.49 28.32
C SER A 121 -0.26 -4.20 28.24
N LEU A 122 -0.86 -4.34 27.06
CA LEU A 122 -2.31 -4.19 26.87
C LEU A 122 -3.06 -5.35 27.53
N HIS A 123 -2.58 -6.58 27.39
CA HIS A 123 -3.18 -7.75 28.04
C HIS A 123 -3.05 -7.67 29.58
N ARG A 124 -1.87 -7.32 30.11
CA ARG A 124 -1.69 -7.11 31.56
C ARG A 124 -2.58 -6.02 32.14
N ARG A 125 -2.84 -4.94 31.38
CA ARG A 125 -3.76 -3.88 31.81
C ARG A 125 -5.22 -4.36 31.81
N LEU A 126 -5.61 -5.18 30.85
CA LEU A 126 -6.94 -5.79 30.81
C LEU A 126 -7.13 -6.81 31.93
N ASP A 127 -6.12 -7.62 32.26
CA ASP A 127 -6.17 -8.57 33.38
C ASP A 127 -6.23 -7.87 34.75
N SER A 128 -5.71 -6.63 34.85
CA SER A 128 -5.81 -5.81 36.07
C SER A 128 -7.16 -5.12 36.24
N LEU A 129 -8.00 -5.13 35.20
CA LEU A 129 -9.39 -4.69 35.29
C LEU A 129 -10.23 -5.89 35.74
N THR A 130 -10.24 -6.14 37.04
CA THR A 130 -11.20 -7.07 37.65
C THR A 130 -12.60 -6.47 37.52
N PHE A 131 -13.48 -7.18 36.79
CA PHE A 131 -14.93 -6.97 36.82
C PHE A 131 -15.54 -7.69 38.03
#